data_AF-W6JUJ3-F1
#
_entry.id   AF-W6JUJ3-F1
#
_cell.length_a   1.000
_cell.length_b   1.000
_cell.length_c   1.000
_cell.angle_alpha   90.00
_cell.angle_beta   90.00
_cell.angle_gamma   90.00
#
_symmetry.space_group_name_H-M   'P 1'
#
loop_
_entity.id
_entity.type
_entity.pdbx_description
1 polymer ?
#
loop_
_entity_poly.entity_id
_entity_poly.type
_entity_poly.pdbx_seq_one_letter_code
_entity_poly.pdbx_strand_id
1 'polypeptide(L)'
;MVPTADLNAGHGLRVLGPRRLVMAFEAAQDDPDILRTAVLFLRLSALAAANAGKGGRLDTAREAVAKALDALGKIEAIRKASGTIRTNADTIDKSALALHSSLSRLLDEAQIALDDNAVEAIDDAPANGPTPVA
;
A
#
# COMPACT_ATOMS: atom_id res chain seq x y z
N MET A 1 -20.94 -14.64 -5.28
CA MET A 1 -19.79 -13.74 -5.17
C MET A 1 -19.82 -12.83 -6.38
N VAL A 2 -19.21 -11.66 -6.30
CA VAL A 2 -19.05 -10.74 -7.43
C VAL A 2 -17.57 -10.41 -7.61
N PRO A 3 -17.10 -10.06 -8.83
CA PRO A 3 -15.67 -9.82 -9.07
C PRO A 3 -15.10 -8.61 -8.32
N THR A 4 -15.87 -7.53 -8.17
CA THR A 4 -15.39 -6.27 -7.62
C THR A 4 -16.36 -5.68 -6.60
N ALA A 5 -15.84 -4.81 -5.72
CA ALA A 5 -16.63 -4.15 -4.69
C ALA A 5 -17.72 -3.24 -5.28
N ASP A 6 -17.48 -2.62 -6.44
CA ASP A 6 -18.45 -1.77 -7.13
C ASP A 6 -19.73 -2.52 -7.50
N LEU A 7 -19.57 -3.77 -7.96
CA LEU A 7 -20.68 -4.69 -8.25
C LEU A 7 -21.40 -5.19 -6.98
N ASN A 8 -20.82 -4.92 -5.81
CA ASN A 8 -21.42 -5.18 -4.51
C ASN A 8 -21.88 -3.89 -3.80
N ALA A 9 -22.16 -2.81 -4.54
CA ALA A 9 -22.48 -1.48 -4.00
C ALA A 9 -21.36 -0.87 -3.13
N GLY A 10 -20.11 -1.05 -3.54
CA GLY A 10 -18.92 -0.50 -2.89
C GLY A 10 -18.42 -1.29 -1.67
N HIS A 11 -19.00 -2.46 -1.38
CA HIS A 11 -18.67 -3.24 -0.19
C HIS A 11 -17.88 -4.53 -0.50
N GLY A 12 -16.84 -4.83 0.27
CA GLY A 12 -16.10 -6.11 0.15
C GLY A 12 -16.94 -7.33 0.56
N LEU A 13 -17.79 -7.19 1.58
CA LEU A 13 -18.69 -8.24 2.07
C LEU A 13 -20.01 -7.63 2.53
N ARG A 14 -21.14 -8.21 2.12
CA ARG A 14 -22.48 -7.79 2.50
C ARG A 14 -23.33 -8.96 2.96
N VAL A 15 -24.12 -8.75 3.99
CA VAL A 15 -25.13 -9.71 4.46
C VAL A 15 -26.49 -9.28 3.91
N LEU A 16 -27.10 -10.11 3.08
CA LEU A 16 -28.40 -9.86 2.45
C LEU A 16 -29.57 -10.48 3.23
N GLY A 17 -29.28 -11.30 4.23
CA GLY A 17 -30.29 -11.95 5.06
C GLY A 17 -29.71 -13.12 5.85
N PRO A 18 -30.56 -13.87 6.57
CA PRO A 18 -30.10 -15.01 7.37
C PRO A 18 -29.41 -16.03 6.47
N ARG A 19 -28.08 -16.21 6.65
CA ARG A 19 -27.24 -17.12 5.86
C ARG A 19 -27.11 -16.74 4.38
N ARG A 20 -27.36 -15.47 4.02
CA ARG A 20 -27.14 -14.96 2.66
C ARG A 20 -26.13 -13.85 2.73
N LEU A 21 -24.97 -14.07 2.12
CA LEU A 21 -23.89 -13.10 2.06
C LEU A 21 -23.30 -13.04 0.66
N VAL A 22 -22.89 -11.85 0.26
CA VAL A 22 -22.26 -11.56 -1.04
C VAL A 22 -20.91 -10.93 -0.75
N MET A 23 -19.87 -11.59 -1.25
CA MET A 23 -18.50 -11.14 -1.19
C MET A 23 -18.06 -10.68 -2.59
N ALA A 24 -17.38 -9.54 -2.63
CA ALA A 24 -16.54 -9.16 -3.75
C ALA A 24 -15.19 -9.88 -3.61
N PHE A 25 -14.80 -10.64 -4.63
CA PHE A 25 -13.57 -11.43 -4.62
C PHE A 25 -13.01 -11.60 -6.03
N GLU A 26 -11.77 -11.19 -6.22
CA GLU A 26 -11.00 -11.36 -7.44
C GLU A 26 -9.82 -12.30 -7.19
N ALA A 27 -9.89 -13.51 -7.76
CA ALA A 27 -8.94 -14.59 -7.46
C ALA A 27 -7.47 -14.30 -7.83
N ALA A 28 -7.21 -13.32 -8.68
CA ALA A 28 -5.86 -12.91 -9.08
C ALA A 28 -5.21 -11.91 -8.11
N GLN A 29 -6.01 -11.16 -7.34
CA GLN A 29 -5.54 -10.05 -6.50
C GLN A 29 -5.84 -10.28 -5.01
N ASP A 30 -6.92 -10.98 -4.71
CA ASP A 30 -7.40 -11.18 -3.35
C ASP A 30 -6.83 -12.45 -2.71
N ASP A 31 -6.69 -12.38 -1.40
CA ASP A 31 -6.17 -13.47 -0.58
C ASP A 31 -7.20 -14.60 -0.45
N PRO A 32 -6.89 -15.85 -0.88
CA PRO A 32 -7.80 -16.98 -0.79
C PRO A 32 -8.21 -17.33 0.65
N ASP A 33 -7.45 -16.92 1.67
CA ASP A 33 -7.83 -17.14 3.07
C ASP A 33 -9.05 -16.30 3.48
N ILE A 34 -9.33 -15.18 2.80
CA ILE A 34 -10.53 -14.37 3.01
C ILE A 34 -11.78 -15.14 2.54
N LEU A 35 -11.70 -15.75 1.36
CA LEU A 35 -12.74 -16.64 0.84
C LEU A 35 -12.97 -17.81 1.80
N ARG A 36 -11.88 -18.47 2.23
CA ARG A 36 -11.95 -19.59 3.17
C ARG A 36 -12.62 -19.20 4.48
N THR A 37 -12.27 -18.02 5.01
CA THR A 37 -12.84 -17.49 6.25
C THR A 37 -14.34 -17.22 6.11
N ALA A 38 -14.78 -16.62 5.00
CA ALA A 38 -16.20 -16.39 4.74
C ALA A 38 -17.00 -17.69 4.61
N VAL A 39 -16.42 -18.72 3.97
CA VAL A 39 -17.05 -20.05 3.86
C VAL A 39 -17.14 -20.73 5.24
N LEU A 40 -16.07 -20.68 6.04
CA LEU A 40 -16.08 -21.21 7.41
C LEU A 40 -17.14 -20.51 8.28
N PHE A 41 -17.28 -19.19 8.12
CA PHE A 41 -18.28 -18.41 8.83
C PHE A 41 -19.71 -18.75 8.42
N LEU A 42 -19.98 -18.91 7.12
CA LEU A 42 -21.28 -19.35 6.62
C LEU A 42 -21.63 -20.75 7.14
N ARG A 43 -20.65 -21.64 7.22
CA ARG A 43 -20.83 -22.99 7.78
C ARG A 43 -21.12 -22.96 9.27
N LEU A 44 -20.40 -22.13 10.03
CA LEU A 44 -20.60 -21.98 11.46
C LEU A 44 -21.99 -21.40 11.78
N SER A 45 -22.42 -20.38 11.03
CA SER A 45 -23.75 -19.78 11.19
C SER A 45 -24.88 -20.76 10.83
N ALA A 46 -24.69 -21.58 9.80
CA ALA A 46 -25.63 -22.66 9.47
C ALA A 46 -25.70 -23.72 10.59
N LEU A 47 -24.55 -24.09 11.18
CA LEU A 47 -24.48 -25.05 12.28
C LEU A 47 -25.11 -24.50 13.56
N ALA A 48 -24.90 -23.22 13.86
CA ALA A 48 -25.54 -22.53 14.99
C ALA A 48 -27.06 -22.48 14.80
N ALA A 49 -27.55 -22.17 13.58
CA ALA A 49 -28.98 -22.17 13.29
C ALA A 49 -29.61 -23.58 13.41
N ALA A 50 -28.94 -24.62 12.92
CA ALA A 50 -29.41 -26.00 13.04
C ALA A 50 -29.52 -26.48 14.51
N ASN A 51 -28.70 -25.93 15.39
CA ASN A 51 -28.70 -26.25 16.81
C ASN A 51 -29.58 -25.32 17.67
N ALA A 52 -30.29 -24.37 17.06
CA ALA A 52 -31.01 -23.31 17.77
C ALA A 52 -32.16 -23.77 18.69
N GLY A 53 -32.57 -25.04 18.60
CA GLY A 53 -33.57 -25.66 19.48
C GLY A 53 -33.02 -26.36 20.74
N LYS A 54 -31.69 -26.43 20.95
CA LYS A 54 -31.07 -27.14 22.09
C LYS A 54 -30.34 -26.14 23.00
N GLY A 55 -30.95 -25.79 24.13
CA GLY A 55 -30.69 -24.61 24.99
C GLY A 55 -29.24 -24.28 25.43
N GLY A 56 -29.09 -23.06 25.97
CA GLY A 56 -27.97 -22.54 26.79
C GLY A 56 -26.64 -22.32 26.06
N ARG A 57 -26.07 -23.37 25.46
CA ARG A 57 -24.78 -23.30 24.73
C ARG A 57 -24.85 -22.45 23.45
N LEU A 58 -26.06 -22.20 22.96
CA LEU A 58 -26.32 -21.44 21.75
C LEU A 58 -26.04 -19.94 21.92
N ASP A 59 -26.36 -19.38 23.09
CA ASP A 59 -26.17 -17.95 23.33
C ASP A 59 -24.69 -17.62 23.53
N THR A 60 -23.94 -18.49 24.20
CA THR A 60 -22.46 -18.41 24.26
C THR A 60 -21.82 -18.52 22.87
N ALA A 61 -22.33 -19.41 22.02
CA ALA A 61 -21.85 -19.54 20.65
C ALA A 61 -22.17 -18.29 19.80
N ARG A 62 -23.36 -17.70 19.96
CA ARG A 62 -23.72 -16.44 19.30
C ARG A 62 -22.85 -15.27 19.75
N GLU A 63 -22.57 -15.17 21.04
CA GLU A 63 -21.69 -14.14 21.58
C GLU A 63 -20.26 -14.28 21.05
N ALA A 64 -19.74 -15.51 20.98
CA ALA A 64 -18.43 -15.78 20.39
C ALA A 64 -18.38 -15.39 18.90
N VAL A 65 -19.45 -15.66 18.14
CA VAL A 65 -19.57 -15.24 16.74
C VAL A 65 -19.62 -13.72 16.61
N ALA A 66 -20.35 -13.02 17.48
CA ALA A 66 -20.39 -11.55 17.48
C ALA A 66 -19.01 -10.94 17.77
N LYS A 67 -18.27 -11.49 18.74
CA LYS A 67 -16.88 -11.09 19.04
C LYS A 67 -15.94 -11.33 17.85
N ALA A 68 -16.11 -12.46 17.15
CA ALA A 68 -15.33 -12.75 15.95
C ALA A 68 -15.62 -11.77 14.81
N LEU A 69 -16.88 -11.34 14.63
CA LEU A 69 -17.25 -10.33 13.65
C LEU A 69 -16.64 -8.96 13.98
N ASP A 70 -16.65 -8.55 15.24
CA ASP A 70 -16.02 -7.31 15.70
C ASP A 70 -14.50 -7.35 15.47
N ALA A 71 -13.84 -8.47 15.80
CA ALA A 71 -12.43 -8.66 15.54
C ALA A 71 -12.08 -8.61 14.04
N LEU A 72 -12.93 -9.19 13.18
CA LEU A 72 -12.73 -9.13 11.73
C LEU A 72 -12.82 -7.69 11.20
N GLY A 73 -13.77 -6.90 11.70
CA GLY A 73 -13.87 -5.47 11.37
C GLY A 73 -12.61 -4.69 11.75
N LYS A 74 -12.00 -5.01 12.89
CA LYS A 74 -10.72 -4.39 13.32
C LYS A 74 -9.56 -4.78 12.41
N ILE A 75 -9.49 -6.04 11.97
CA ILE A 75 -8.47 -6.50 11.02
C ILE A 75 -8.58 -5.74 9.71
N GLU A 76 -9.79 -5.54 9.19
CA GLU A 76 -10.02 -4.79 7.96
C GLU A 76 -9.55 -3.33 8.09
N ALA A 77 -9.83 -2.69 9.23
CA ALA A 77 -9.36 -1.33 9.53
C ALA A 77 -7.82 -1.24 9.59
N ILE A 78 -7.16 -2.21 10.22
CA ILE A 78 -5.69 -2.31 10.26
C ILE A 78 -5.13 -2.48 8.85
N ARG A 79 -5.73 -3.35 8.04
CA ARG A 79 -5.29 -3.59 6.66
C ARG A 79 -5.39 -2.33 5.81
N LYS A 80 -6.49 -1.58 5.95
CA LYS A 80 -6.67 -0.28 5.29
C LYS A 80 -5.61 0.73 5.71
N ALA A 81 -5.36 0.86 7.01
CA ALA A 81 -4.33 1.76 7.53
C ALA A 81 -2.93 1.39 7.01
N SER A 82 -2.60 0.09 7.00
CA SER A 82 -1.35 -0.42 6.42
C SER A 82 -1.22 -0.11 4.93
N GLY A 83 -2.31 -0.20 4.16
CA GLY A 83 -2.35 0.18 2.75
C GLY A 83 -1.98 1.65 2.55
N THR A 84 -2.57 2.56 3.35
CA THR A 84 -2.23 3.99 3.31
C THR A 84 -0.76 4.25 3.67
N ILE A 85 -0.24 3.58 4.70
CA ILE A 85 1.17 3.70 5.09
C ILE A 85 2.09 3.29 3.93
N ARG A 86 1.78 2.18 3.26
CA ARG A 86 2.55 1.70 2.09
C ARG A 86 2.54 2.73 0.96
N THR A 87 1.37 3.26 0.59
CA THR A 87 1.26 4.28 -0.45
C THR A 87 2.07 5.54 -0.12
N ASN A 88 2.05 5.96 1.15
CA ASN A 88 2.84 7.10 1.60
C ASN A 88 4.34 6.80 1.52
N ALA A 89 4.78 5.59 1.92
CA ALA A 89 6.17 5.16 1.80
C ALA A 89 6.64 5.16 0.34
N ASP A 90 5.84 4.62 -0.59
CA ASP A 90 6.16 4.62 -2.02
C ASP A 90 6.27 6.06 -2.58
N THR A 91 5.47 6.99 -2.06
CA THR A 91 5.53 8.41 -2.45
C THR A 91 6.80 9.09 -1.93
N ILE A 92 7.22 8.76 -0.70
CA ILE A 92 8.46 9.26 -0.11
C ILE A 92 9.66 8.76 -0.91
N ASP A 93 9.69 7.47 -1.28
CA ASP A 93 10.78 6.88 -2.05
C ASP A 93 10.91 7.54 -3.44
N LYS A 94 9.79 7.74 -4.15
CA LYS A 94 9.77 8.49 -5.42
C LYS A 94 10.28 9.92 -5.28
N SER A 95 9.89 10.60 -4.19
CA SER A 95 10.35 11.96 -3.90
C SER A 95 11.85 12.00 -3.63
N ALA A 96 12.37 11.03 -2.89
CA ALA A 96 13.81 10.91 -2.60
C ALA A 96 14.62 10.65 -3.88
N LEU A 97 14.15 9.77 -4.76
CA LEU A 97 14.77 9.51 -6.07
C LEU A 97 14.77 10.77 -6.95
N ALA A 98 13.67 11.52 -6.98
CA ALA A 98 13.59 12.77 -7.73
C ALA A 98 14.58 13.82 -7.18
N LEU A 99 14.67 13.95 -5.87
CA LEU A 99 15.64 14.84 -5.23
C LEU A 99 17.09 14.42 -5.51
N HIS A 100 17.39 13.12 -5.44
CA HIS A 100 18.71 12.60 -5.78
C HIS A 100 19.08 12.94 -7.23
N SER A 101 18.18 12.68 -8.19
CA SER A 101 18.41 13.02 -9.60
C SER A 101 18.63 14.53 -9.82
N SER A 102 17.87 15.36 -9.12
CA SER A 102 18.02 16.83 -9.20
C SER A 102 19.36 17.28 -8.62
N LEU A 103 19.76 16.73 -7.48
CA LEU A 103 21.05 17.00 -6.85
C LEU A 103 22.22 16.59 -7.73
N SER A 104 22.19 15.38 -8.32
CA SER A 104 23.23 14.93 -9.25
C SER A 104 23.38 15.91 -10.41
N ARG A 105 22.27 16.34 -11.03
CA ARG A 105 22.30 17.32 -12.12
C ARG A 105 22.91 18.65 -11.69
N LEU A 106 22.53 19.17 -10.53
CA LEU A 106 23.06 20.44 -10.01
C LEU A 106 24.56 20.35 -9.70
N LEU A 107 25.02 19.21 -9.18
CA LEU A 107 26.44 18.96 -8.92
C LEU A 107 27.23 18.84 -10.23
N ASP A 108 26.68 18.19 -11.25
CA ASP A 108 27.30 18.11 -12.58
C ASP A 108 27.40 19.50 -13.22
N GLU A 109 26.33 20.31 -13.15
CA GLU A 109 26.32 21.71 -13.63
C GLU A 109 27.36 22.58 -12.90
N ALA A 110 27.48 22.42 -11.58
CA ALA A 110 28.48 23.14 -10.80
C ALA A 110 29.91 22.71 -11.15
N GLN A 111 30.14 21.41 -11.39
CA GLN A 111 31.44 20.89 -11.79
C GLN A 111 31.88 21.43 -13.16
N ILE A 112 30.97 21.42 -14.14
CA ILE A 112 31.23 21.99 -15.48
C ILE A 112 31.61 23.47 -15.37
N ALA A 113 30.88 24.25 -14.57
CA ALA A 113 31.16 25.67 -14.39
C ALA A 113 32.53 25.93 -13.72
N LEU A 114 32.98 25.04 -12.82
CA LEU A 114 34.31 25.13 -12.21
C LEU A 114 35.42 24.79 -13.22
N ASP A 115 35.21 23.76 -14.04
CA ASP A 115 36.17 23.35 -15.06
C ASP A 115 36.30 24.42 -16.15
N ASP A 116 35.20 25.03 -16.60
CA ASP A 116 35.20 26.14 -17.55
C ASP A 116 35.96 27.36 -17.01
N ASN A 117 35.74 27.71 -15.74
CA ASN A 117 36.45 28.82 -15.09
C ASN A 117 37.97 28.56 -14.95
N ALA A 118 38.34 27.31 -14.66
CA ALA A 118 39.75 26.90 -14.60
C ALA A 118 40.43 27.00 -15.98
N VAL A 119 39.71 26.76 -17.08
CA VAL A 119 40.22 26.93 -18.45
C VAL A 119 40.42 28.41 -18.79
N GLU A 120 39.46 29.29 -18.46
CA GLU A 120 39.60 30.74 -18.69
C GLU A 120 40.80 31.34 -17.92
N ALA A 121 41.07 30.89 -16.71
CA ALA A 121 42.20 31.36 -15.91
C ALA A 121 43.59 31.00 -16.49
N ILE A 122 43.67 29.97 -17.33
CA ILE A 122 44.92 29.55 -17.99
C ILE A 122 45.21 30.44 -19.20
N ASP A 123 44.16 30.87 -19.92
CA ASP A 123 44.28 31.72 -21.11
C ASP A 123 44.61 33.18 -20.77
N ASP A 124 44.29 33.63 -19.55
CA ASP A 124 44.58 35.00 -19.07
C ASP A 124 45.98 35.15 -18.42
N ALA A 125 46.79 34.09 -18.43
CA ALA A 125 48.18 34.16 -17.96
C ALA A 125 49.05 34.94 -18.97
N PRO A 126 49.67 36.09 -18.59
CA PRO A 126 50.38 36.92 -19.54
C PRO A 126 51.61 36.20 -20.11
N ALA A 127 51.64 36.07 -21.44
CA ALA A 127 52.79 35.60 -22.21
C ALA A 127 53.97 36.59 -22.14
N ASN A 128 54.59 36.74 -20.96
CA ASN A 128 55.85 37.46 -20.81
C ASN A 128 57.02 36.47 -20.81
N GLY A 129 57.37 36.00 -22.01
CA GLY A 129 58.73 35.50 -22.28
C GLY A 129 59.67 36.70 -22.46
N PRO A 130 60.85 36.75 -21.79
CA PRO A 130 61.76 37.88 -21.90
C PRO A 130 62.28 38.02 -23.34
N THR A 131 62.16 39.22 -23.89
CA THR A 131 62.79 39.64 -25.15
C THR A 131 64.32 39.49 -25.03
N PRO A 132 64.98 38.76 -25.95
CA PRO A 132 66.44 38.76 -25.99
C PRO A 132 66.91 40.13 -26.49
N VAL A 133 67.77 40.76 -25.70
CA VAL A 133 68.39 42.06 -26.01
C VAL A 133 69.57 41.85 -26.94
N ALA A 134 69.53 42.58 -28.06
CA ALA A 134 70.59 42.95 -29.01
C ALA A 134 71.40 41.84 -29.71
#